data_AF-A0A6G0RCH6-F1
#
_entry.id   AF-A0A6G0RCH6-F1
#
_cell.length_a   1.000
_cell.length_b   1.000
_cell.length_c   1.000
_cell.angle_alpha   90.00
_cell.angle_beta   90.00
_cell.angle_gamma   90.00
#
_symmetry.space_group_name_H-M   'P 1'
#
loop_
_entity.id
_entity.type
_entity.pdbx_description
1 polymer ?
#
loop_
_entity_poly.entity_id
_entity_poly.type
_entity_poly.pdbx_seq_one_letter_code
_entity_poly.pdbx_strand_id
1 'polypeptide(L)'
;MCCTDSLESAGGVSIDHDKVQPFAQPEPVTVSEKAAIKFKPSLLITAGCHSYPAVNAAGETSGGLKGTGKADGDCAGSPLGSQVYGRAAWYKDLWTIMVRGIGEWQDLIMWEQLTDEARTGLTDADFAPPFIDEAFMPNLESARPFF
;
A
#
# COMPACT_ATOMS: atom_id res chain seq x y z
N MET A 1 37.24 -22.07 7.49
CA MET A 1 35.86 -21.60 7.75
C MET A 1 35.89 -20.09 7.92
N CYS A 2 35.34 -19.34 6.97
CA CYS A 2 34.79 -18.01 7.21
C CYS A 2 33.52 -17.91 6.37
N CYS A 3 32.52 -17.30 6.99
CA CYS A 3 31.10 -17.48 6.78
C CYS A 3 30.67 -17.37 5.33
N THR A 4 29.90 -18.36 4.88
CA THR A 4 28.94 -18.15 3.80
C THR A 4 27.87 -17.22 4.35
N ASP A 5 27.94 -15.93 4.03
CA ASP A 5 26.72 -15.13 3.97
C ASP A 5 25.93 -15.70 2.80
N SER A 6 25.09 -16.68 3.12
CA SER A 6 23.97 -17.01 2.26
C SER A 6 23.20 -15.71 2.10
N LEU A 7 23.16 -15.20 0.87
CA LEU A 7 22.03 -14.41 0.44
C LEU A 7 20.84 -15.39 0.47
N GLU A 8 20.27 -15.61 1.64
CA GLU A 8 18.90 -16.07 1.74
C GLU A 8 18.11 -15.03 0.94
N SER A 9 17.58 -15.44 -0.21
CA SER A 9 16.42 -14.77 -0.77
C SER A 9 15.40 -14.82 0.35
N ALA A 10 15.23 -13.69 1.05
CA ALA A 10 14.14 -13.49 1.99
C ALA A 10 12.88 -13.43 1.14
N GLY A 11 12.40 -14.59 0.68
CA GLY A 11 11.06 -14.71 0.14
C GLY A 11 10.13 -14.12 1.20
N GLY A 12 9.51 -12.98 0.87
CA GLY A 12 8.74 -12.20 1.82
C GLY A 12 7.80 -13.10 2.61
N VAL A 13 7.83 -13.00 3.94
CA VAL A 13 6.99 -13.82 4.80
C VAL A 13 5.55 -13.42 4.56
N SER A 14 4.75 -14.34 4.02
CA SER A 14 3.31 -14.14 3.84
C SER A 14 2.54 -14.60 5.07
N ILE A 15 1.62 -13.76 5.56
CA ILE A 15 0.80 -14.01 6.75
C ILE A 15 -0.69 -13.87 6.42
N ASP A 16 -1.55 -14.37 7.32
CA ASP A 16 -3.01 -14.27 7.15
C ASP A 16 -3.45 -12.81 6.97
N HIS A 17 -4.42 -12.58 6.08
CA HIS A 17 -4.84 -11.24 5.67
C HIS A 17 -5.39 -10.39 6.83
N ASP A 18 -5.87 -11.03 7.89
CA ASP A 18 -6.42 -10.41 9.08
C ASP A 18 -5.41 -10.21 10.22
N LYS A 19 -4.15 -10.61 10.02
CA LYS A 19 -3.04 -10.47 10.99
C LYS A 19 -2.02 -9.41 10.63
N VAL A 20 -2.12 -8.83 9.44
CA VAL A 20 -1.23 -7.75 9.02
C VAL A 20 -1.55 -6.50 9.85
N GLN A 21 -0.60 -6.05 10.67
CA GLN A 21 -0.76 -4.85 11.48
C GLN A 21 -0.63 -3.60 10.60
N PRO A 22 -1.63 -2.70 10.55
CA PRO A 22 -1.52 -1.44 9.82
C PRO A 22 -0.58 -0.45 10.50
N PHE A 23 -0.05 0.47 9.70
CA PHE A 23 0.66 1.66 10.14
C PHE A 23 -0.34 2.75 10.52
N ALA A 24 -0.14 3.34 11.70
CA ALA A 24 -0.84 4.56 12.07
C ALA A 24 -0.47 5.68 11.10
N GLN A 25 -1.43 6.53 10.75
CA GLN A 25 -1.18 7.71 9.92
C GLN A 25 -0.28 8.71 10.69
N PRO A 26 0.96 8.97 10.25
CA PRO A 26 1.84 9.91 10.93
C PRO A 26 1.40 11.37 10.69
N GLU A 27 1.81 12.25 11.59
CA GLU A 27 1.61 13.69 11.42
C GLU A 27 2.42 14.21 10.22
N PRO A 28 1.80 14.92 9.25
CA PRO A 28 2.47 15.31 8.01
C PRO A 28 3.43 16.49 8.22
N VAL A 29 4.69 16.33 7.82
CA VAL A 29 5.75 17.34 8.01
C VAL A 29 6.03 18.08 6.70
N THR A 30 6.29 17.33 5.63
CA THR A 30 6.67 17.83 4.30
C THR A 30 5.46 18.36 3.52
N VAL A 31 5.72 19.13 2.47
CA VAL A 31 4.66 19.62 1.57
C VAL A 31 3.93 18.45 0.92
N SER A 32 4.66 17.42 0.51
CA SER A 32 4.12 16.21 -0.12
C SER A 32 3.18 15.45 0.82
N GLU A 33 3.58 15.27 2.08
CA GLU A 33 2.76 14.59 3.09
C GLU A 33 1.50 15.40 3.43
N LYS A 34 1.63 16.72 3.61
CA LYS A 34 0.49 17.60 3.86
C LYS A 34 -0.48 17.59 2.69
N ALA A 35 0.04 17.57 1.46
CA ALA A 35 -0.78 17.44 0.27
C ALA A 35 -1.45 16.06 0.23
N ALA A 36 -0.75 14.98 0.56
CA ALA A 36 -1.32 13.64 0.59
C ALA A 36 -2.47 13.51 1.62
N ILE A 37 -2.34 14.10 2.81
CA ILE A 37 -3.44 14.18 3.79
C ILE A 37 -4.58 15.04 3.28
N LYS A 38 -4.29 16.23 2.74
CA LYS A 38 -5.30 17.15 2.21
C LYS A 38 -6.12 16.53 1.08
N PHE A 39 -5.45 15.77 0.22
CA PHE A 39 -6.07 15.18 -0.96
C PHE A 39 -6.55 13.76 -0.72
N LYS A 40 -6.24 13.11 0.40
CA LYS A 40 -6.63 11.72 0.74
C LYS A 40 -8.01 11.38 0.15
N PRO A 41 -8.16 10.25 -0.57
CA PRO A 41 -9.48 9.85 -1.06
C PRO A 41 -10.32 9.30 0.09
N SER A 42 -11.62 9.51 0.05
CA SER A 42 -12.56 8.75 0.88
C SER A 42 -13.10 7.59 0.05
N LEU A 43 -13.02 6.36 0.56
CA LEU A 43 -13.41 5.17 -0.18
C LEU A 43 -14.82 4.73 0.24
N LEU A 44 -15.75 4.68 -0.71
CA LEU A 44 -17.05 4.01 -0.52
C LEU A 44 -17.01 2.65 -1.20
N ILE A 45 -17.15 1.62 -0.39
CA ILE A 45 -17.15 0.22 -0.83
C ILE A 45 -18.60 -0.22 -0.91
N THR A 46 -19.10 -0.39 -2.14
CA THR A 46 -20.50 -0.74 -2.40
C THR A 46 -20.72 -2.24 -2.53
N ALA A 47 -19.66 -3.01 -2.83
CA ALA A 47 -19.63 -4.46 -2.87
C ALA A 47 -18.18 -4.95 -2.86
N GLY A 48 -17.96 -6.17 -2.37
CA GLY A 48 -16.65 -6.81 -2.33
C GLY A 48 -15.87 -6.53 -1.04
N CYS A 49 -14.56 -6.76 -1.10
CA CYS A 49 -13.69 -6.62 0.06
C CYS A 49 -13.46 -5.16 0.47
N HIS A 50 -13.39 -4.96 1.79
CA HIS A 50 -12.90 -3.74 2.39
C HIS A 50 -11.38 -3.60 2.20
N SER A 51 -10.84 -2.41 2.48
CA SER A 51 -9.40 -2.19 2.50
C SER A 51 -8.74 -2.91 3.68
N TYR A 52 -7.66 -3.64 3.41
CA TYR A 52 -6.81 -4.29 4.42
C TYR A 52 -5.36 -3.83 4.24
N PRO A 53 -4.55 -3.81 5.30
CA PRO A 53 -3.11 -3.60 5.18
C PRO A 53 -2.46 -4.74 4.40
N ALA A 54 -1.61 -4.39 3.45
CA ALA A 54 -0.91 -5.32 2.58
C ALA A 54 0.45 -5.74 3.13
N VAL A 55 1.06 -4.93 3.99
CA VAL A 55 2.36 -5.17 4.63
C VAL A 55 2.38 -4.55 6.03
N ASN A 56 3.13 -5.15 6.96
CA ASN A 56 3.41 -4.58 8.27
C ASN A 56 4.83 -4.00 8.37
N ALA A 57 5.19 -3.45 9.54
CA ALA A 57 6.50 -2.83 9.76
C ALA A 57 7.70 -3.79 9.64
N ALA A 58 7.47 -5.10 9.77
CA ALA A 58 8.51 -6.13 9.66
C ALA A 58 8.69 -6.65 8.21
N GLY A 59 7.94 -6.12 7.25
CA GLY A 59 7.98 -6.58 5.86
C GLY A 59 7.15 -7.85 5.59
N GLU A 60 6.37 -8.31 6.56
CA GLU A 60 5.46 -9.44 6.36
C GLU A 60 4.25 -8.97 5.53
N THR A 61 3.90 -9.71 4.48
CA THR A 61 2.87 -9.33 3.52
C THR A 61 1.61 -10.17 3.66
N SER A 62 0.47 -9.59 3.27
CA SER A 62 -0.81 -10.30 3.26
C SER A 62 -0.78 -11.43 2.22
N GLY A 63 -1.12 -12.65 2.65
CA GLY A 63 -1.40 -13.77 1.73
C GLY A 63 -2.72 -13.66 0.99
N GLY A 64 -3.53 -12.66 1.33
CA GLY A 64 -4.84 -12.43 0.75
C GLY A 64 -5.85 -13.54 1.06
N LEU A 65 -6.92 -13.55 0.28
CA LEU A 65 -7.96 -14.57 0.34
C LEU A 65 -8.05 -15.31 -0.99
N LYS A 66 -8.37 -16.61 -0.90
CA LYS A 66 -8.73 -17.37 -2.08
C LYS A 66 -10.05 -16.83 -2.65
N GLY A 67 -10.09 -16.54 -3.94
CA GLY A 67 -11.28 -16.03 -4.65
C GLY A 67 -12.41 -17.06 -4.81
N THR A 68 -12.91 -17.61 -3.71
CA THR A 68 -14.01 -18.58 -3.64
C THR A 68 -15.02 -18.13 -2.59
N GLY A 69 -16.31 -18.42 -2.80
CA GLY A 69 -17.37 -18.04 -1.86
C GLY A 69 -18.01 -16.69 -2.21
N LYS A 70 -18.49 -15.97 -1.18
CA LYS A 70 -19.11 -14.64 -1.37
C LYS A 70 -18.03 -13.59 -1.68
N ALA A 71 -18.40 -12.57 -2.44
CA ALA A 71 -17.49 -11.48 -2.82
C ALA A 71 -16.92 -10.69 -1.62
N ASP A 72 -17.62 -10.71 -0.49
CA ASP A 72 -17.27 -10.07 0.78
C ASP A 72 -17.00 -11.10 1.91
N GLY A 73 -16.87 -12.38 1.56
CA GLY A 73 -16.61 -13.45 2.52
C GLY A 73 -15.25 -13.26 3.18
N ASP A 74 -15.24 -13.11 4.50
CA ASP A 74 -14.04 -12.93 5.35
C ASP A 74 -13.20 -11.68 5.04
N CYS A 75 -13.72 -10.75 4.23
CA CYS A 75 -13.05 -9.48 3.90
C CYS A 75 -13.94 -8.24 4.06
N ALA A 76 -14.98 -8.30 4.90
CA ALA A 76 -15.88 -7.17 5.14
C ALA A 76 -15.29 -6.08 6.07
N GLY A 77 -14.06 -6.23 6.55
CA GLY A 77 -13.38 -5.25 7.39
C GLY A 77 -12.27 -5.87 8.23
N SER A 78 -11.07 -5.29 8.14
CA SER A 78 -9.92 -5.76 8.92
C SER A 78 -10.15 -5.57 10.42
N PRO A 79 -9.93 -6.61 11.25
CA PRO A 79 -10.06 -6.49 12.71
C PRO A 79 -9.02 -5.55 13.31
N LEU A 80 -7.89 -5.32 12.62
CA LEU A 80 -6.80 -4.46 13.07
C LEU A 80 -6.88 -3.03 12.48
N GLY A 81 -7.84 -2.78 11.58
CA GLY A 81 -7.99 -1.51 10.88
C GLY A 81 -7.61 -1.58 9.40
N SER A 82 -8.13 -0.61 8.64
CA SER A 82 -7.87 -0.44 7.20
C SER A 82 -6.62 0.39 6.92
N GLN A 83 -6.07 0.26 5.72
CA GLN A 83 -4.92 1.05 5.26
C GLN A 83 -5.13 1.58 3.84
N VAL A 84 -4.66 2.80 3.59
CA VAL A 84 -4.40 3.34 2.25
C VAL A 84 -2.92 3.70 2.14
N TYR A 85 -2.33 3.43 0.97
CA TYR A 85 -0.94 3.74 0.66
C TYR A 85 -0.89 4.91 -0.33
N GLY A 86 0.06 5.82 -0.13
CA GLY A 86 0.27 6.96 -1.01
C GLY A 86 1.71 7.05 -1.51
N ARG A 87 1.89 7.53 -2.74
CA ARG A 87 3.21 7.91 -3.26
C ARG A 87 3.04 9.09 -4.21
N ALA A 88 3.97 10.05 -4.13
CA ALA A 88 3.89 11.28 -4.90
C ALA A 88 5.24 11.62 -5.52
N ALA A 89 5.21 12.18 -6.71
CA ALA A 89 6.38 12.74 -7.38
C ALA A 89 5.98 13.89 -8.29
N TRP A 90 6.96 14.70 -8.65
CA TRP A 90 6.86 15.58 -9.80
C TRP A 90 6.90 14.76 -11.08
N TYR A 91 5.99 15.05 -12.01
CA TYR A 91 5.97 14.40 -13.31
C TYR A 91 5.60 15.41 -14.40
N LYS A 92 6.54 15.69 -15.32
CA LYS A 92 6.37 16.65 -16.43
C LYS A 92 5.79 18.00 -15.96
N ASP A 93 6.41 18.60 -14.95
CA ASP A 93 6.03 19.86 -14.30
C ASP A 93 4.65 19.88 -13.61
N LEU A 94 4.00 18.73 -13.46
CA LEU A 94 2.77 18.55 -12.70
C LEU A 94 3.09 17.87 -11.35
N TRP A 95 2.40 18.33 -10.30
CA TRP A 95 2.35 17.63 -9.02
C TRP A 95 1.13 16.71 -9.03
N THR A 96 1.35 15.40 -9.11
CA THR A 96 0.26 14.43 -9.23
C THR A 96 -0.01 13.74 -7.90
N ILE A 97 -1.25 13.89 -7.42
CA ILE A 97 -1.82 13.08 -6.35
C ILE A 97 -3.15 12.54 -6.89
N MET A 98 -3.28 11.22 -6.99
CA MET A 98 -4.49 10.58 -7.51
C MET A 98 -5.52 10.43 -6.40
N VAL A 99 -6.62 11.17 -6.47
CA VAL A 99 -7.63 11.18 -5.39
C VAL A 99 -9.05 11.37 -5.92
N ARG A 100 -10.00 10.62 -5.34
CA ARG A 100 -11.45 10.80 -5.50
C ARG A 100 -12.18 10.24 -4.29
N GLY A 101 -13.21 10.91 -3.80
CA GLY A 101 -14.35 10.18 -3.26
C GLY A 101 -15.28 10.90 -2.28
N ILE A 102 -16.38 10.18 -2.03
CA ILE A 102 -17.36 10.28 -0.95
C ILE A 102 -17.34 8.89 -0.29
N GLY A 103 -17.20 8.76 1.05
CA GLY A 103 -17.01 7.46 1.72
C GLY A 103 -16.30 7.52 3.08
N GLU A 104 -15.79 6.38 3.56
CA GLU A 104 -15.01 6.28 4.80
C GLU A 104 -13.55 6.72 4.61
N TRP A 105 -12.94 7.20 5.69
CA TRP A 105 -11.54 7.56 5.75
C TRP A 105 -10.70 6.42 6.31
N GLN A 106 -9.62 6.06 5.64
CA GLN A 106 -8.63 5.09 6.12
C GLN A 106 -7.34 5.81 6.53
N ASP A 107 -6.52 5.16 7.36
CA ASP A 107 -5.21 5.68 7.69
C ASP A 107 -4.29 5.62 6.46
N LEU A 108 -3.66 6.77 6.17
CA LEU A 108 -2.75 6.92 5.05
C LEU A 108 -1.31 6.76 5.53
N ILE A 109 -0.54 5.94 4.82
CA ILE A 109 0.91 5.89 4.97
C ILE A 109 1.56 6.16 3.60
N MET A 110 2.50 7.10 3.56
CA MET A 110 3.25 7.38 2.33
C MET A 110 4.39 6.38 2.14
N TRP A 111 4.78 6.11 0.90
CA TRP A 111 5.90 5.23 0.56
C TRP A 111 7.19 5.63 1.31
N GLU A 112 7.46 6.93 1.37
CA GLU A 112 8.63 7.49 2.04
C GLU A 112 8.57 7.38 3.58
N GLN A 113 7.41 7.03 4.14
CA GLN A 113 7.19 6.84 5.58
C GLN A 113 7.20 5.37 6.00
N LEU A 114 7.22 4.44 5.04
CA LEU A 114 7.35 3.01 5.31
C LEU A 114 8.76 2.65 5.77
N THR A 115 8.85 1.61 6.59
CA THR A 115 10.14 1.00 6.95
C THR A 115 10.81 0.39 5.71
N ASP A 116 12.13 0.22 5.76
CA ASP A 116 12.87 -0.41 4.66
C ASP A 116 12.42 -1.86 4.45
N GLU A 117 12.09 -2.56 5.54
CA GLU A 117 11.54 -3.92 5.51
C GLU A 117 10.16 -3.95 4.84
N ALA A 118 9.28 -2.99 5.14
CA ALA A 118 7.96 -2.90 4.52
C ALA A 118 8.04 -2.58 3.03
N ARG A 119 8.95 -1.69 2.61
CA ARG A 119 9.20 -1.41 1.19
C ARG A 119 9.75 -2.64 0.48
N THR A 120 10.71 -3.34 1.09
CA THR A 120 11.27 -4.59 0.56
C THR A 120 10.18 -5.66 0.42
N GLY A 121 9.37 -5.86 1.46
CA GLY A 121 8.26 -6.82 1.44
C GLY A 121 7.24 -6.52 0.33
N LEU A 122 6.90 -5.24 0.10
CA LEU A 122 6.02 -4.84 -1.00
C LEU A 122 6.65 -5.04 -2.38
N THR A 123 7.94 -4.75 -2.53
CA THR A 123 8.68 -4.93 -3.79
C THR A 123 8.81 -6.41 -4.15
N ASP A 124 9.06 -7.27 -3.17
CA ASP A 124 9.26 -8.71 -3.37
C ASP A 124 7.94 -9.51 -3.41
N ALA A 125 6.81 -8.86 -3.15
CA ALA A 125 5.51 -9.52 -3.14
C ALA A 125 5.01 -9.92 -4.52
N ASP A 126 4.40 -11.11 -4.60
CA ASP A 126 3.83 -11.67 -5.84
C ASP A 126 2.69 -10.82 -6.46
N PHE A 127 2.09 -9.92 -5.69
CA PHE A 127 0.96 -9.08 -6.15
C PHE A 127 1.39 -7.75 -6.78
N ALA A 128 2.69 -7.44 -6.84
CA ALA A 128 3.28 -6.31 -7.57
C ALA A 128 2.52 -4.96 -7.39
N PRO A 129 2.53 -4.36 -6.19
CA PRO A 129 1.80 -3.12 -5.91
C PRO A 129 2.20 -1.97 -6.87
N PRO A 130 1.24 -1.13 -7.33
CA PRO A 130 1.49 -0.19 -8.43
C PRO A 130 2.37 1.01 -8.07
N PHE A 131 2.73 1.15 -6.80
CA PHE A 131 3.47 2.29 -6.25
C PHE A 131 4.88 1.93 -5.80
N ILE A 132 5.36 0.71 -6.05
CA ILE A 132 6.77 0.33 -5.81
C ILE A 132 7.69 1.02 -6.81
N ASP A 133 8.99 1.04 -6.53
CA ASP A 133 10.00 1.80 -7.29
C ASP A 133 9.98 1.46 -8.79
N GLU A 134 9.87 0.18 -9.12
CA GLU A 134 9.89 -0.33 -10.49
C GLU A 134 8.60 -0.02 -11.26
N ALA A 135 7.47 0.09 -10.56
CA ALA A 135 6.15 0.24 -11.17
C ALA A 135 5.63 1.69 -11.17
N PHE A 136 6.11 2.53 -10.25
CA PHE A 136 5.50 3.83 -9.96
C PHE A 136 5.53 4.78 -11.16
N MET A 137 6.69 5.03 -11.75
CA MET A 137 6.82 5.99 -12.86
C MET A 137 6.10 5.52 -14.14
N PRO A 138 6.18 4.24 -14.56
CA PRO A 138 5.37 3.73 -15.66
C PRO A 138 3.86 3.88 -15.43
N ASN A 139 3.38 3.59 -14.21
CA ASN A 139 1.97 3.71 -13.86
C ASN A 139 1.50 5.17 -13.85
N LEU A 140 2.34 6.11 -13.38
CA LEU A 140 2.05 7.54 -13.45
C LEU A 140 1.86 8.03 -14.89
N GLU A 141 2.71 7.60 -15.83
CA GLU A 141 2.55 7.95 -17.25
C GLU A 141 1.24 7.36 -17.82
N SER A 142 0.93 6.11 -17.48
CA SER A 142 -0.30 5.46 -17.96
C SER A 142 -1.58 6.08 -17.38
N ALA A 143 -1.51 6.67 -16.18
CA ALA A 143 -2.64 7.30 -15.51
C ALA A 143 -2.93 8.73 -15.99
N ARG A 144 -2.14 9.29 -16.92
CA ARG A 144 -2.30 10.67 -17.39
C ARG A 144 -3.66 10.86 -18.08
N PRO A 145 -4.54 11.76 -17.59
CA PRO A 145 -5.92 11.84 -18.06
C PRO A 145 -6.11 12.51 -19.44
N PHE A 146 -5.13 13.29 -19.94
CA PHE A 146 -5.23 13.99 -21.24
C PHE A 146 -3.86 14.13 -21.94
N PHE A 147 -3.85 14.02 -23.28
CA PHE A 147 -2.67 14.16 -24.14
C PHE A 147 -2.35 15.61 -24.47
#